data_AF-A0A1C7NL13-F1
#
_entry.id   AF-A0A1C7NL13-F1
#
_cell.length_a   1.000
_cell.length_b   1.000
_cell.length_c   1.000
_cell.angle_alpha   90.00
_cell.angle_beta   90.00
_cell.angle_gamma   90.00
#
_symmetry.space_group_name_H-M   'P 1'
#
loop_
_entity.id
_entity.type
_entity.pdbx_description
1 polymer ?
#
loop_
_entity_poly.entity_id
_entity_poly.type
_entity_poly.pdbx_seq_one_letter_code
_entity_poly.pdbx_strand_id
1 'polypeptide(L)'
;MRLVSFLSITSLIFFSVVSAQDQQCQGIDILYPKSDSVVKRSQDETSTYLILGNTGDKDISLSTVSLVYINPGTNEEAVNETWSGSDKLLKASAIQQSLDGLGEVDLPNTFWFRITANQPEGQCQLESDKFRIEA
;
A
#
# COMPACT_ATOMS: atom_id res chain seq x y z
N MET A 1 14.78 -55.80 -40.11
CA MET A 1 15.17 -54.39 -39.92
C MET A 1 14.57 -53.92 -38.61
N ARG A 2 15.40 -53.64 -37.60
CA ARG A 2 14.98 -53.13 -36.28
C ARG A 2 14.83 -51.61 -36.38
N LEU A 3 13.68 -51.05 -36.03
CA LEU A 3 13.57 -49.62 -35.73
C LEU A 3 13.50 -49.46 -34.20
N VAL A 4 14.52 -48.79 -33.67
CA VAL A 4 14.68 -48.46 -32.27
C VAL A 4 13.80 -47.26 -31.94
N SER A 5 13.02 -47.41 -30.88
CA SER A 5 12.15 -46.40 -30.28
C SER A 5 13.00 -45.26 -29.71
N PHE A 6 12.77 -44.01 -30.14
CA PHE A 6 13.32 -42.81 -29.50
C PHE A 6 12.22 -42.14 -28.68
N LEU A 7 12.21 -42.42 -27.37
CA LEU A 7 11.45 -41.68 -26.38
C LEU A 7 12.21 -40.38 -26.07
N SER A 8 11.72 -39.26 -26.59
CA SER A 8 12.22 -37.92 -26.24
C SER A 8 11.66 -37.53 -24.87
N ILE A 9 12.50 -37.56 -23.84
CA ILE A 9 12.17 -37.07 -22.50
C ILE A 9 12.37 -35.55 -22.51
N THR A 10 11.29 -34.80 -22.73
CA THR A 10 11.30 -33.34 -22.52
C THR A 10 11.24 -33.06 -21.02
N SER A 11 12.41 -32.77 -20.44
CA SER A 11 12.57 -32.28 -19.07
C SER A 11 11.94 -30.89 -18.95
N LEU A 12 10.78 -30.81 -18.29
CA LEU A 12 10.16 -29.55 -17.88
C LEU A 12 10.87 -29.08 -16.62
N ILE A 13 11.81 -28.14 -16.78
CA ILE A 13 12.38 -27.40 -15.66
C ILE A 13 11.30 -26.42 -15.19
N PHE A 14 10.55 -26.81 -14.17
CA PHE A 14 9.69 -25.89 -13.42
C PHE A 14 10.61 -24.91 -12.69
N PHE A 15 10.91 -23.77 -13.33
CA PHE A 15 11.38 -22.60 -12.61
C PHE A 15 10.21 -22.15 -11.73
N SER A 16 10.26 -22.51 -10.45
CA SER A 16 9.46 -21.86 -9.42
C SER A 16 9.86 -20.38 -9.42
N VAL A 17 9.07 -19.57 -10.12
CA VAL A 17 8.99 -18.12 -9.92
C VAL A 17 8.58 -17.93 -8.47
N VAL A 18 9.58 -17.78 -7.59
CA VAL A 18 9.36 -17.20 -6.26
C VAL A 18 9.02 -15.74 -6.53
N SER A 19 7.72 -15.44 -6.53
CA SER A 19 7.22 -14.07 -6.57
C SER A 19 7.74 -13.36 -5.32
N ALA A 20 8.69 -12.44 -5.50
CA ALA A 20 9.24 -11.58 -4.45
C ALA A 20 8.29 -10.43 -4.07
N GLN A 21 6.98 -10.66 -4.10
CA GLN A 21 5.98 -9.67 -3.73
C GLN A 21 5.17 -10.22 -2.56
N ASP A 22 5.04 -9.38 -1.54
CA ASP A 22 4.31 -9.57 -0.28
C ASP A 22 5.11 -10.16 0.89
N GLN A 23 6.27 -9.59 1.21
CA GLN A 23 6.60 -9.44 2.64
C GLN A 23 5.63 -8.42 3.23
N GLN A 24 4.43 -8.91 3.56
CA GLN A 24 3.41 -8.17 4.27
C GLN A 24 4.05 -7.59 5.55
N CYS A 25 3.97 -6.27 5.75
CA CYS A 25 4.57 -5.60 6.90
C CYS A 25 4.03 -6.17 8.23
N GLN A 26 4.73 -7.14 8.81
CA GLN A 26 4.26 -7.82 10.03
C GLN A 26 4.26 -6.85 11.21
N GLY A 27 3.15 -6.80 11.95
CA GLY A 27 3.01 -5.97 13.15
C GLY A 27 2.76 -4.49 12.86
N ILE A 28 2.45 -4.11 11.62
CA ILE A 28 1.93 -2.77 11.28
C ILE A 28 0.46 -2.89 10.94
N ASP A 29 -0.39 -2.19 11.69
CA ASP A 29 -1.83 -2.15 11.45
C ASP A 29 -2.29 -0.74 11.07
N ILE A 30 -3.21 -0.64 10.12
CA ILE A 30 -3.90 0.63 9.85
C ILE A 30 -5.08 0.73 10.81
N LEU A 31 -4.95 1.64 11.79
CA LEU A 31 -5.96 1.87 12.81
C LEU A 31 -7.07 2.79 12.31
N TYR A 32 -6.74 3.76 11.45
CA TYR A 32 -7.67 4.70 10.81
C TYR A 32 -7.09 5.22 9.48
N PRO A 33 -7.91 5.43 8.44
CA PRO A 33 -9.34 5.13 8.37
C PRO A 33 -9.63 3.62 8.41
N LYS A 34 -10.81 3.23 8.91
CA LYS A 34 -11.23 1.82 8.84
C LYS A 34 -11.72 1.50 7.43
N SER A 35 -11.66 0.23 7.04
CA SER A 35 -12.31 -0.26 5.83
C SER A 35 -13.73 0.29 5.71
N ASP A 36 -14.14 0.69 4.51
CA ASP A 36 -15.44 1.31 4.21
C ASP A 36 -15.70 2.69 4.86
N SER A 37 -14.69 3.29 5.52
CA SER A 37 -14.83 4.66 6.01
C SER A 37 -15.00 5.62 4.84
N VAL A 38 -15.98 6.50 4.98
CA VAL A 38 -16.15 7.66 4.11
C VAL A 38 -15.36 8.81 4.73
N VAL A 39 -14.38 9.32 3.99
CA VAL A 39 -13.64 10.51 4.40
C VAL A 39 -14.37 11.73 3.86
N LYS A 40 -14.98 12.49 4.77
CA LYS A 40 -15.65 13.74 4.41
C LYS A 40 -14.63 14.81 4.13
N ARG A 41 -14.76 15.47 3.00
CA ARG A 41 -14.09 16.72 2.68
C ARG A 41 -15.11 17.82 2.91
N SER A 42 -14.76 18.85 3.66
CA SER A 42 -15.57 20.08 3.71
C SER A 42 -14.72 21.25 3.21
N GLN A 43 -15.33 22.43 2.99
CA GLN A 43 -14.59 23.64 2.63
C GLN A 43 -13.50 24.00 3.66
N ASP A 44 -13.67 23.55 4.91
CA ASP A 44 -12.74 23.81 6.02
C ASP A 44 -11.90 22.57 6.42
N GLU A 45 -12.22 21.37 5.92
CA GLU A 45 -11.53 20.11 6.22
C GLU A 45 -11.04 19.46 4.92
N THR A 46 -9.87 19.89 4.46
CA THR A 46 -9.17 19.28 3.30
C THR A 46 -8.18 18.20 3.69
N SER A 47 -8.17 17.76 4.94
CA SER A 47 -7.22 16.77 5.43
C SER A 47 -7.88 15.59 6.12
N THR A 48 -7.26 14.43 6.00
CA THR A 48 -7.57 13.25 6.81
C THR A 48 -6.35 12.82 7.61
N TYR A 49 -6.52 11.83 8.46
CA TYR A 49 -5.41 11.22 9.21
C TYR A 49 -5.24 9.76 8.76
N LEU A 50 -3.99 9.34 8.66
CA LEU A 50 -3.61 7.94 8.68
C LEU A 50 -3.07 7.64 10.08
N ILE A 51 -3.71 6.72 10.80
CA ILE A 51 -3.22 6.25 12.09
C ILE A 51 -2.70 4.84 11.91
N LEU A 52 -1.42 4.65 12.18
CA LEU A 52 -0.72 3.37 12.12
C LEU A 52 -0.47 2.87 13.53
N GLY A 53 -0.66 1.57 13.76
CA GLY A 53 -0.35 0.87 14.99
C GLY A 53 0.86 -0.03 14.81
N ASN A 54 1.75 -0.05 15.79
CA ASN A 54 2.75 -1.12 15.92
C ASN A 54 2.22 -2.16 16.92
N THR A 55 1.79 -3.30 16.40
CA THR A 55 1.27 -4.43 17.19
C THR A 55 2.28 -5.54 17.38
N GLY A 56 3.47 -5.41 16.78
CA GLY A 56 4.58 -6.34 16.98
C GLY A 56 5.57 -5.88 18.05
N ASP A 57 6.51 -6.77 18.37
CA ASP A 57 7.64 -6.49 19.27
C ASP A 57 8.88 -5.98 18.52
N LYS A 58 8.73 -5.68 17.21
CA LYS A 58 9.84 -5.26 16.34
C LYS A 58 10.04 -3.76 16.37
N ASP A 59 11.29 -3.36 16.26
CA ASP A 59 11.67 -1.98 16.01
C ASP A 59 11.42 -1.64 14.54
N ILE A 60 10.29 -0.98 14.30
CA ILE A 60 9.84 -0.55 12.97
C ILE A 60 10.03 0.97 12.87
N SER A 61 10.57 1.45 11.75
CA SER A 61 10.57 2.87 11.42
C SER A 61 9.82 3.12 10.12
N LEU A 62 9.01 4.18 10.11
CA LEU A 62 8.33 4.63 8.90
C LEU A 62 9.34 5.30 7.98
N SER A 63 9.25 4.99 6.69
CA SER A 63 10.12 5.58 5.66
C SER A 63 9.35 6.58 4.81
N THR A 64 8.22 6.15 4.24
CA THR A 64 7.35 6.99 3.43
C THR A 64 5.89 6.65 3.64
N VAL A 65 5.05 7.67 3.53
CA VAL A 65 3.61 7.52 3.35
C VAL A 65 3.22 8.30 2.11
N SER A 66 2.47 7.65 1.24
CA SER A 66 1.98 8.22 0.00
C SER A 66 0.47 8.06 -0.08
N LEU A 67 -0.18 9.08 -0.59
CA LEU A 67 -1.56 9.02 -1.01
C LEU A 67 -1.59 8.63 -2.49
N VAL A 68 -2.31 7.56 -2.80
CA VAL A 68 -2.40 6.99 -4.14
C VAL A 68 -3.82 7.12 -4.65
N TYR A 69 -3.99 7.51 -5.91
CA TYR A 69 -5.30 7.67 -6.55
C TYR A 69 -5.21 7.40 -8.04
N ILE A 70 -6.35 7.24 -8.70
CA ILE A 70 -6.41 7.12 -10.17
C ILE A 70 -6.73 8.48 -10.77
N ASN A 71 -5.89 8.95 -11.68
CA ASN A 71 -6.12 10.20 -12.41
C ASN A 71 -7.36 10.05 -13.31
N PRO A 72 -8.42 10.85 -13.15
CA PRO A 72 -9.64 10.70 -13.94
C PRO A 72 -9.44 11.01 -15.43
N GLY A 73 -8.44 11.82 -15.78
CA GLY A 73 -8.14 12.17 -17.17
C GLY A 73 -7.34 11.13 -17.95
N THR A 74 -6.46 10.37 -17.28
CA THR A 74 -5.55 9.41 -17.93
C THR A 74 -5.83 7.96 -17.55
N ASN A 75 -6.60 7.72 -16.48
CA ASN A 75 -6.84 6.42 -15.87
C ASN A 75 -5.55 5.72 -15.38
N GLU A 76 -4.51 6.51 -15.09
CA GLU A 76 -3.24 6.04 -14.55
C GLU A 76 -3.15 6.27 -13.03
N GLU A 77 -2.38 5.43 -12.35
CA GLU A 77 -2.07 5.62 -10.93
C GLU A 77 -1.20 6.87 -10.73
N ALA A 78 -1.67 7.76 -9.86
CA ALA A 78 -0.91 8.87 -9.34
C ALA A 78 -0.50 8.57 -7.90
N VAL A 79 0.78 8.77 -7.60
CA VAL A 79 1.33 8.62 -6.25
C VAL A 79 1.80 9.98 -5.78
N ASN A 80 1.20 10.47 -4.70
CA ASN A 80 1.59 11.70 -4.03
C ASN A 80 2.30 11.34 -2.72
N GLU A 81 3.59 11.60 -2.60
CA GLU A 81 4.28 11.44 -1.32
C GLU A 81 3.84 12.56 -0.38
N THR A 82 3.21 12.18 0.72
CA THR A 82 2.65 13.12 1.70
C THR A 82 3.52 13.25 2.94
N TRP A 83 4.33 12.24 3.22
CA TRP A 83 5.31 12.24 4.31
C TRP A 83 6.49 11.32 3.98
N SER A 84 7.68 11.76 4.35
CA SER A 84 8.89 10.94 4.36
C SER A 84 9.76 11.26 5.57
N GLY A 85 10.45 10.23 6.08
CA GLY A 85 11.24 10.35 7.30
C GLY A 85 11.82 9.03 7.76
N SER A 86 12.19 8.96 9.04
CA SER A 86 12.72 7.75 9.68
C SER A 86 12.18 7.56 11.10
N ASP A 87 10.99 8.10 11.36
CA ASP A 87 10.37 8.09 12.68
C ASP A 87 10.05 6.65 13.11
N LYS A 88 10.39 6.33 14.36
CA LYS A 88 10.04 5.04 14.96
C LYS A 88 8.52 4.92 15.05
N LEU A 89 7.97 3.83 14.54
CA LEU A 89 6.56 3.49 14.71
C LEU A 89 6.35 3.01 16.16
N LEU A 90 5.83 3.91 16.99
CA LEU A 90 5.41 3.59 18.36
C LEU A 90 4.08 2.83 18.35
N LYS A 91 3.46 2.62 19.51
CA LYS A 91 2.17 1.92 19.60
C LYS A 91 1.09 2.49 18.69
N ALA A 92 1.08 3.81 18.52
CA ALA A 92 0.24 4.50 17.56
C ALA A 92 0.97 5.75 17.06
N SER A 93 0.98 5.95 15.74
CA SER A 93 1.48 7.16 15.08
C SER A 93 0.41 7.70 14.15
N ALA A 94 0.17 9.00 14.19
CA ALA A 94 -0.80 9.69 13.35
C ALA A 94 -0.07 10.59 12.35
N ILE A 95 -0.44 10.49 11.09
CA ILE A 95 0.10 11.31 10.01
C ILE A 95 -1.08 12.03 9.38
N GLN A 96 -1.04 13.36 9.41
CA GLN A 96 -2.03 14.18 8.72
C GLN A 96 -1.74 14.15 7.21
N GLN A 97 -2.79 14.08 6.42
CA GLN A 97 -2.74 13.88 4.99
C GLN A 97 -3.64 14.92 4.35
N SER A 98 -3.05 15.82 3.56
CA SER A 98 -3.86 16.70 2.72
C SER A 98 -4.48 15.88 1.59
N LEU A 99 -5.76 16.11 1.36
CA LEU A 99 -6.55 15.61 0.22
C LEU A 99 -6.59 16.66 -0.90
N ASP A 100 -5.83 17.75 -0.78
CA ASP A 100 -5.70 18.74 -1.83
C ASP A 100 -5.04 18.13 -3.07
N GLY A 101 -5.56 18.49 -4.25
CA GLY A 101 -5.14 17.88 -5.51
C GLY A 101 -5.88 16.59 -5.87
N LEU A 102 -6.57 15.94 -4.94
CA LEU A 102 -7.65 15.02 -5.31
C LEU A 102 -8.78 15.88 -5.85
N GLY A 103 -9.12 15.72 -7.13
CA GLY A 103 -10.24 16.43 -7.74
C GLY A 103 -11.53 16.17 -6.96
N GLU A 104 -12.54 17.03 -7.12
CA GLU A 104 -13.92 16.72 -6.75
C GLU A 104 -14.40 15.56 -7.64
N VAL A 105 -14.05 14.35 -7.24
CA VAL A 105 -14.39 13.14 -7.97
C VAL A 105 -15.41 12.41 -7.10
N ASP A 106 -16.67 12.58 -7.48
CA ASP A 106 -17.81 11.90 -6.86
C ASP A 106 -17.84 10.42 -7.30
N LEU A 107 -16.78 9.68 -6.98
CA LEU A 107 -16.63 8.26 -7.30
C LEU A 107 -16.28 7.46 -6.04
N PRO A 108 -16.77 6.22 -5.90
CA PRO A 108 -16.30 5.31 -4.87
C PRO A 108 -14.84 4.87 -5.14
N ASN A 109 -14.07 4.58 -4.09
CA ASN A 109 -12.70 4.05 -4.16
C ASN A 109 -11.69 4.97 -4.86
N THR A 110 -11.72 6.26 -4.53
CA THR A 110 -10.92 7.29 -5.20
C THR A 110 -9.46 7.33 -4.78
N PHE A 111 -9.12 6.87 -3.58
CA PHE A 111 -7.73 6.90 -3.10
C PHE A 111 -7.44 5.82 -2.04
N TRP A 112 -6.16 5.54 -1.81
CA TRP A 112 -5.65 4.69 -0.73
C TRP A 112 -4.29 5.20 -0.25
N PHE A 113 -3.78 4.64 0.85
CA PHE A 113 -2.45 4.93 1.36
C PHE A 113 -1.49 3.81 1.01
N ARG A 114 -0.28 4.18 0.59
CA ARG A 114 0.87 3.28 0.45
C ARG A 114 1.90 3.68 1.51
N ILE A 115 2.27 2.73 2.35
CA ILE A 115 3.20 2.94 3.46
C ILE A 115 4.41 2.06 3.23
N THR A 116 5.59 2.69 3.28
CA THR A 116 6.87 1.97 3.29
C THR A 116 7.49 2.10 4.67
N ALA A 117 7.88 0.97 5.24
CA ALA A 117 8.50 0.90 6.56
C ALA A 117 9.76 0.05 6.52
N ASN A 118 10.72 0.39 7.37
CA ASN A 118 11.93 -0.41 7.57
C ASN A 118 11.74 -1.30 8.80
N GLN A 119 11.92 -2.60 8.61
CA GLN A 119 11.92 -3.61 9.66
C GLN A 119 13.33 -4.22 9.77
N PRO A 120 13.66 -4.95 10.85
CA PRO A 120 14.96 -5.61 11.00
C PRO A 120 15.28 -6.59 9.87
N GLU A 121 14.26 -7.22 9.27
CA GLU A 121 14.41 -8.17 8.17
C GLU A 121 14.52 -7.53 6.79
N GLY A 122 14.31 -6.22 6.70
CA GLY A 122 14.30 -5.47 5.45
C GLY A 122 13.19 -4.44 5.37
N GLN A 123 13.16 -3.71 4.26
CA GLN A 123 12.08 -2.80 3.95
C GLN A 123 10.83 -3.59 3.54
N CYS A 124 9.67 -3.13 4.00
CA CYS A 124 8.37 -3.68 3.62
C CYS A 124 7.46 -2.55 3.13
N GLN A 125 6.46 -2.92 2.33
CA GLN A 125 5.41 -2.02 1.87
C GLN A 125 4.05 -2.61 2.25
N LEU A 126 3.14 -1.77 2.74
CA LEU A 126 1.74 -2.12 2.89
C LEU A 126 0.85 -1.08 2.20
N GLU A 127 -0.32 -1.53 1.75
CA GLU A 127 -1.35 -0.65 1.22
C GLU A 127 -2.59 -0.72 2.11
N SER A 128 -3.26 0.41 2.29
CA SER A 128 -4.57 0.44 2.95
C SER A 128 -5.66 -0.10 2.03
N ASP A 129 -6.85 -0.26 2.59
CA ASP A 129 -8.06 -0.32 1.77
C ASP A 129 -8.24 0.95 0.93
N LYS A 130 -9.08 0.85 -0.10
CA LYS A 130 -9.49 1.99 -0.91
C LYS A 130 -10.64 2.71 -0.22
N PHE A 131 -10.57 4.04 -0.21
CA PHE A 131 -11.53 4.89 0.47
C PHE A 131 -12.32 5.76 -0.49
N ARG A 132 -13.47 6.22 -0.01
CA ARG A 132 -14.33 7.19 -0.71
C ARG A 132 -14.11 8.58 -0.11
N ILE A 133 -14.13 9.59 -0.98
CA ILE A 133 -14.25 10.99 -0.56
C ILE A 133 -15.68 11.42 -0.83
N GLU A 134 -16.34 12.02 0.16
CA GLU A 134 -17.59 12.75 -0.02
C GLU A 134 -17.30 14.25 0.16
N ALA A 135 -17.82 15.08 -0.75
CA ALA A 135 -17.72 16.54 -0.70
C ALA A 135 -18.86 17.18 0.11
#